data_AF-A0A0C3F9X2-F1
#
_entry.id   AF-A0A0C3F9X2-F1
#
_cell.length_a   1.000
_cell.length_b   1.000
_cell.length_c   1.000
_cell.angle_alpha   90.00
_cell.angle_beta   90.00
_cell.angle_gamma   90.00
#
_symmetry.space_group_name_H-M   'P 1'
#
loop_
_entity.id
_entity.type
_entity.pdbx_description
1 polymer ?
#
loop_
_entity_poly.entity_id
_entity_poly.type
_entity_poly.pdbx_seq_one_letter_code
_entity_poly.pdbx_strand_id
1 'polypeptide(L)'
;MPAKTESARLAQENWRNKKGVKEEQKEKDRLRKAKKWEEQRAEREAAREAARLLDSSTHSEPTYQNLTTQTGAGREVFNSESHMHQKPSTHRKHRKRSSSLPPTLPDPTPSLDPDRHDDSIAIQIRNIRFHYLNWTYDWGPANLWERKFNKLLHEARRISQVDVDELFEELDKHACKGRDILKELKYVGAGACTGEYGIFIDLFMQGFEMAVDITSEVKFFKVKLDECAPCLPTVIESEIRFMSD
;
A
#
# COMPACT_ATOMS: atom_id res chain seq x y z
N MET A 1 -10.42 33.80 -20.03
CA MET A 1 -11.07 32.60 -19.46
C MET A 1 -12.48 32.52 -20.04
N PRO A 2 -12.77 31.68 -21.04
CA PRO A 2 -14.10 31.59 -21.61
C PRO A 2 -15.09 31.04 -20.57
N ALA A 3 -16.21 31.73 -20.38
CA ALA A 3 -17.28 31.31 -19.49
C ALA A 3 -17.82 29.95 -19.93
N LYS A 4 -17.93 29.00 -19.00
CA LYS A 4 -18.55 27.69 -19.27
C LYS A 4 -19.99 27.94 -19.70
N THR A 5 -20.35 27.39 -20.85
CA THR A 5 -21.71 27.47 -21.40
C THR A 5 -22.71 26.86 -20.42
N GLU A 6 -23.91 27.41 -20.35
CA GLU A 6 -24.98 26.99 -19.43
C GLU A 6 -25.31 25.49 -19.54
N SER A 7 -25.16 24.94 -20.76
CA SER A 7 -25.25 23.50 -21.05
C SER A 7 -24.22 22.66 -20.28
N ALA A 8 -22.98 23.12 -20.15
CA ALA A 8 -21.95 22.42 -19.38
C ALA A 8 -22.27 22.40 -17.87
N ARG A 9 -22.94 23.44 -17.37
CA ARG A 9 -23.37 23.53 -15.97
C ARG A 9 -24.48 22.53 -15.67
N LEU A 10 -25.48 22.44 -16.55
CA LEU A 10 -26.57 21.46 -16.46
C LEU A 10 -26.08 20.01 -16.59
N ALA A 11 -25.14 19.75 -17.50
CA ALA A 11 -24.54 18.42 -17.64
C ALA A 11 -23.78 18.00 -16.37
N GLN A 12 -23.04 18.93 -15.76
CA GLN A 12 -22.32 18.68 -14.52
C GLN A 12 -23.26 18.43 -13.33
N GLU A 13 -24.37 19.15 -13.25
CA GLU A 13 -25.39 18.99 -12.20
C GLU A 13 -26.14 17.65 -12.34
N ASN A 14 -26.53 17.29 -13.56
CA ASN A 14 -27.13 15.99 -13.85
C ASN A 14 -26.20 14.81 -13.53
N TRP A 15 -24.90 14.95 -13.80
CA TRP A 15 -23.92 13.93 -13.44
C TRP A 15 -23.77 13.78 -11.92
N ARG A 16 -23.71 14.89 -11.17
CA ARG A 16 -23.64 14.88 -9.69
C ARG A 16 -24.88 14.28 -9.04
N ASN A 17 -26.04 14.40 -9.68
CA ASN A 17 -27.31 13.88 -9.16
C ASN A 17 -27.58 12.41 -9.50
N LYS A 18 -26.70 11.73 -10.24
CA LYS A 18 -26.82 10.28 -10.45
C LYS A 18 -26.71 9.52 -9.12
N LYS A 19 -27.65 8.59 -8.89
CA LYS A 19 -27.82 7.86 -7.61
C LYS A 19 -26.54 7.14 -7.13
N GLY A 20 -25.67 6.68 -8.03
CA GLY A 20 -24.37 6.08 -7.68
C GLY A 20 -23.28 7.11 -7.33
N VAL A 21 -23.22 8.23 -8.05
CA VAL A 21 -22.19 9.27 -7.85
C VAL A 21 -22.39 9.99 -6.51
N LYS A 22 -23.65 10.22 -6.10
CA LYS A 22 -23.97 10.87 -4.83
C LYS A 22 -23.57 10.01 -3.62
N GLU A 23 -23.78 8.70 -3.68
CA GLU A 23 -23.40 7.79 -2.60
C GLU A 23 -21.88 7.59 -2.53
N GLU A 24 -21.19 7.48 -3.67
CA GLU A 24 -19.73 7.43 -3.71
C GLU A 24 -19.11 8.71 -3.12
N GLN A 25 -19.68 9.88 -3.41
CA GLN A 25 -19.19 11.15 -2.88
C GLN A 25 -19.40 11.25 -1.36
N LYS A 26 -20.56 10.80 -0.86
CA LYS A 26 -20.82 10.71 0.58
C LYS A 26 -19.85 9.77 1.27
N GLU A 27 -19.54 8.62 0.65
CA GLU A 27 -18.61 7.65 1.20
C GLU A 27 -17.17 8.20 1.24
N LYS A 28 -16.73 8.88 0.17
CA LYS A 28 -15.46 9.62 0.18
C LYS A 28 -15.40 10.68 1.27
N ASP A 29 -16.49 11.42 1.50
CA ASP A 29 -16.54 12.42 2.57
C ASP A 29 -16.54 11.79 3.97
N ARG A 30 -17.17 10.62 4.14
CA ARG A 30 -17.08 9.82 5.38
C ARG A 30 -15.66 9.36 5.66
N LEU A 31 -14.96 8.83 4.65
CA LEU A 31 -13.57 8.38 4.78
C LEU A 31 -12.63 9.54 5.12
N ARG A 32 -12.79 10.70 4.49
CA ARG A 32 -12.01 11.90 4.83
C ARG A 32 -12.25 12.34 6.27
N LYS A 33 -13.50 12.32 6.73
CA LYS A 33 -13.83 12.62 8.13
C LYS A 33 -13.22 11.58 9.07
N ALA A 34 -13.36 10.29 8.79
CA ALA A 34 -12.80 9.21 9.59
C ALA A 34 -11.28 9.33 9.74
N LYS A 35 -10.57 9.57 8.62
CA LYS A 35 -9.12 9.80 8.61
C LYS A 35 -8.73 11.00 9.46
N LYS A 36 -9.47 12.11 9.35
CA LYS A 36 -9.21 13.32 10.17
C LYS A 36 -9.43 13.05 11.67
N TRP A 37 -10.44 12.26 12.03
CA TRP A 37 -10.68 11.87 13.42
C TRP A 37 -9.58 10.97 13.97
N GLU A 38 -9.05 10.06 13.16
CA GLU A 38 -7.94 9.17 13.53
C GLU A 38 -6.65 9.95 13.74
N GLU A 39 -6.32 10.88 12.83
CA GLU A 39 -5.16 11.77 12.96
C GLU A 39 -5.25 12.64 14.23
N GLN A 40 -6.43 13.21 14.51
CA GLN A 40 -6.65 13.98 15.74
C GLN A 40 -6.60 13.11 17.01
N ARG A 41 -7.00 11.83 16.92
CA ARG A 41 -6.86 10.89 18.03
C ARG A 41 -5.38 10.57 18.29
N ALA A 42 -4.61 10.30 17.24
CA ALA A 42 -3.17 10.06 17.33
C ALA A 42 -2.42 11.27 17.91
N GLU A 43 -2.78 12.48 17.49
CA GLU A 43 -2.21 13.72 18.03
C GLU A 43 -2.49 13.89 19.54
N ARG A 44 -3.73 13.60 19.97
CA ARG A 44 -4.10 13.64 21.40
C ARG A 44 -3.38 12.58 22.22
N GLU A 45 -3.16 11.39 21.66
CA GLU A 45 -2.42 10.32 22.32
C GLU A 45 -0.94 10.67 22.44
N ALA A 46 -0.33 11.20 21.38
CA ALA A 46 1.04 11.72 21.40
C ALA A 46 1.21 12.84 22.44
N ALA A 47 0.24 13.77 22.53
CA ALA A 47 0.27 14.83 23.54
C ALA A 47 0.16 14.29 24.98
N ARG A 48 -0.65 13.24 25.20
CA ARG A 48 -0.74 12.57 26.52
C ARG A 48 0.55 11.85 26.88
N GLU A 49 1.18 11.19 25.92
CA GLU A 49 2.44 10.49 26.14
C GLU A 49 3.59 11.48 26.40
N ALA A 50 3.64 12.59 25.67
CA ALA A 50 4.57 13.68 25.94
C ALA A 50 4.38 14.26 27.36
N ALA A 51 3.14 14.44 27.81
CA ALA A 51 2.85 14.89 29.16
C ALA A 51 3.30 13.89 30.25
N ARG A 52 3.14 12.57 30.01
CA ARG A 52 3.65 11.53 30.93
C ARG A 52 5.18 11.54 31.05
N LEU A 53 5.88 11.77 29.94
CA LEU A 53 7.35 11.84 29.94
C LEU A 53 7.86 13.07 30.70
N LEU A 54 7.14 14.19 30.64
CA LEU A 54 7.47 15.41 31.39
C LEU A 54 7.25 15.24 32.90
N ASP A 55 6.17 14.58 33.31
CA ASP A 55 5.83 14.34 34.74
C ASP A 55 6.81 13.35 35.43
N SER A 56 7.47 12.50 34.64
CA SER A 56 8.47 11.54 35.14
C SER A 56 9.87 12.15 35.36
N SER A 57 10.11 13.38 34.91
CA SER A 57 11.45 14.00 34.88
C SER A 57 11.67 15.10 35.94
N THR A 58 10.68 15.42 36.78
CA THR A 58 10.82 16.49 37.78
C THR A 58 10.45 16.03 39.18
N HIS A 59 11.38 15.32 39.83
CA HIS A 59 11.47 15.36 41.29
C HIS A 59 12.76 16.07 41.70
N SER A 60 12.69 17.41 41.68
CA SER A 60 13.55 18.30 42.44
C SER A 60 12.79 19.61 42.65
N GLU A 61 12.27 19.78 43.86
CA GLU A 61 11.77 21.03 44.43
C GLU A 61 12.91 22.08 44.50
N PRO A 62 12.65 23.41 44.54
CA PRO A 62 11.93 24.01 45.68
C PRO A 62 11.02 25.23 45.38
N THR A 63 9.89 25.27 46.11
CA THR A 63 9.52 26.33 47.08
C THR A 63 9.25 27.81 46.67
N TYR A 64 7.96 28.18 46.87
CA TYR A 64 7.29 29.48 47.11
C TYR A 64 7.37 30.62 46.07
N GLN A 65 6.19 31.05 45.57
CA GLN A 65 5.53 32.28 46.05
C GLN A 65 4.04 32.33 45.66
N ASN A 66 3.22 32.70 46.64
CA ASN A 66 1.77 32.89 46.57
C ASN A 66 1.42 34.20 45.83
N LEU A 67 0.34 34.20 45.04
CA LEU A 67 -0.53 35.36 44.88
C LEU A 67 -1.96 34.92 44.54
N THR A 68 -2.79 35.04 45.57
CA THR A 68 -4.25 34.91 45.55
C THR A 68 -4.86 36.11 44.86
N THR A 69 -5.77 35.90 43.91
CA THR A 69 -6.77 36.91 43.53
C THR A 69 -8.13 36.22 43.41
N GLN A 70 -9.00 36.55 44.36
CA GLN A 70 -10.42 36.23 44.35
C GLN A 70 -11.13 37.11 43.32
N THR A 71 -12.02 36.52 42.52
CA THR A 71 -13.29 37.18 42.18
C THR A 71 -14.34 36.10 41.94
N GLY A 72 -15.32 36.03 42.83
CA GLY A 72 -16.43 35.09 42.74
C GLY A 72 -17.59 35.59 41.89
N ALA A 73 -18.43 34.65 41.48
CA ALA A 73 -19.90 34.67 41.59
C ALA A 73 -20.51 33.85 40.43
N GLY A 74 -21.20 32.74 40.77
CA GLY A 74 -21.89 31.94 39.76
C GLY A 74 -22.30 30.54 40.23
N ARG A 75 -23.09 30.49 41.31
CA ARG A 75 -23.99 29.40 41.78
C ARG A 75 -24.94 28.99 40.60
N GLU A 76 -25.48 27.79 40.37
CA GLU A 76 -26.00 26.67 41.18
C GLU A 76 -26.04 25.37 40.33
N VAL A 77 -25.68 24.22 40.91
CA VAL A 77 -26.52 23.05 41.25
C VAL A 77 -27.15 22.27 40.06
N PHE A 78 -26.69 21.04 39.82
CA PHE A 78 -27.53 19.85 40.03
C PHE A 78 -26.69 18.57 40.11
N ASN A 79 -26.99 17.78 41.12
CA ASN A 79 -26.37 16.52 41.53
C ASN A 79 -27.15 15.35 40.90
N SER A 80 -26.50 14.23 40.57
CA SER A 80 -27.09 12.88 40.66
C SER A 80 -26.04 11.79 40.43
N GLU A 81 -25.75 11.09 41.52
CA GLU A 81 -25.08 9.80 41.58
C GLU A 81 -25.83 8.72 40.78
N SER A 82 -25.09 7.76 40.24
CA SER A 82 -25.54 6.36 40.26
C SER A 82 -24.35 5.43 40.40
N HIS A 83 -24.28 4.81 41.58
CA HIS A 83 -23.54 3.60 41.91
C HIS A 83 -24.18 2.36 41.26
N MET A 84 -23.50 1.21 41.45
CA MET A 84 -23.91 -0.18 41.15
C MET A 84 -23.40 -0.67 39.78
N HIS A 85 -22.81 -1.86 39.60
CA HIS A 85 -22.56 -3.00 40.48
C HIS A 85 -21.72 -4.02 39.67
N GLN A 86 -20.81 -4.73 40.36
CA GLN A 86 -20.51 -6.19 40.22
C GLN A 86 -19.99 -6.74 38.87
N LYS A 87 -19.15 -7.78 38.77
CA LYS A 87 -18.20 -8.55 39.60
C LYS A 87 -17.53 -9.55 38.61
N PRO A 88 -16.45 -10.25 39.00
CA PRO A 88 -15.58 -11.01 38.10
C PRO A 88 -16.09 -12.44 37.83
N SER A 89 -15.72 -13.02 36.70
CA SER A 89 -15.98 -14.43 36.38
C SER A 89 -14.72 -15.29 36.47
N THR A 90 -14.92 -16.48 37.03
CA THR A 90 -13.99 -17.37 37.70
C THR A 90 -13.29 -18.39 36.81
N HIS A 91 -12.13 -18.82 37.31
CA HIS A 91 -11.56 -20.16 37.26
C HIS A 91 -12.33 -21.26 36.49
N ARG A 92 -11.62 -21.92 35.58
CA ARG A 92 -11.90 -23.32 35.23
C ARG A 92 -10.64 -24.16 35.44
N LYS A 93 -10.50 -24.71 36.65
CA LYS A 93 -9.68 -25.89 36.91
C LYS A 93 -10.54 -27.10 36.62
N HIS A 94 -10.09 -27.99 35.75
CA HIS A 94 -10.54 -29.39 35.76
C HIS A 94 -9.35 -30.34 35.73
N ARG A 95 -9.62 -31.48 36.35
CA ARG A 95 -8.74 -32.36 37.11
C ARG A 95 -8.46 -33.62 36.30
N LYS A 96 -7.20 -34.06 36.35
CA LYS A 96 -6.61 -35.40 36.16
C LYS A 96 -7.53 -36.59 35.83
N ARG A 97 -7.16 -37.35 34.79
CA ARG A 97 -7.24 -38.83 34.70
C ARG A 97 -6.28 -39.25 33.57
N SER A 98 -5.14 -39.85 33.89
CA SER A 98 -4.89 -41.29 34.05
C SER A 98 -4.24 -41.87 32.79
N SER A 99 -3.02 -42.33 33.03
CA SER A 99 -2.18 -43.23 32.24
C SER A 99 -2.93 -44.40 31.60
N SER A 100 -2.72 -44.59 30.30
CA SER A 100 -2.48 -45.91 29.70
C SER A 100 -1.79 -45.72 28.35
N LEU A 101 -0.74 -46.51 28.14
CA LEU A 101 0.13 -46.52 26.95
C LEU A 101 -0.63 -47.02 25.72
N PRO A 102 -0.41 -46.48 24.51
CA PRO A 102 -0.86 -47.11 23.28
C PRO A 102 0.20 -48.10 22.73
N PRO A 103 -0.22 -49.10 21.94
CA PRO A 103 0.69 -50.08 21.34
C PRO A 103 1.45 -49.51 20.14
N THR A 104 2.60 -50.13 19.92
CA THR A 104 3.65 -49.93 18.94
C THR A 104 3.23 -50.02 17.45
N LEU A 105 3.71 -49.06 16.63
CA LEU A 105 3.94 -49.06 15.16
C LEU A 105 2.72 -48.97 14.20
N PRO A 106 2.84 -48.35 13.00
CA PRO A 106 4.05 -48.21 12.18
C PRO A 106 4.62 -46.79 12.09
N ASP A 107 5.93 -46.78 11.93
CA ASP A 107 6.82 -45.66 11.67
C ASP A 107 6.34 -44.90 10.42
N PRO A 108 5.95 -43.62 10.52
CA PRO A 108 5.84 -42.77 9.35
C PRO A 108 7.26 -42.44 8.95
N THR A 109 7.86 -43.27 8.11
CA THR A 109 9.08 -42.89 7.40
C THR A 109 8.79 -41.51 6.80
N PRO A 110 9.47 -40.43 7.23
CA PRO A 110 9.39 -39.19 6.50
C PRO A 110 10.00 -39.55 5.16
N SER A 111 9.17 -39.59 4.12
CA SER A 111 9.63 -39.61 2.74
C SER A 111 10.45 -38.33 2.57
N LEU A 112 11.73 -38.43 2.90
CA LEU A 112 12.78 -37.50 2.51
C LEU A 112 12.94 -37.69 1.01
N ASP A 113 11.96 -37.19 0.26
CA ASP A 113 12.08 -36.96 -1.16
C ASP A 113 12.49 -35.49 -1.29
N PRO A 114 13.80 -35.16 -1.27
CA PRO A 114 14.29 -33.79 -1.36
C PRO A 114 13.98 -33.14 -2.72
N ASP A 115 13.42 -33.88 -3.68
CA ASP A 115 13.08 -33.42 -5.02
C ASP A 115 11.60 -33.07 -5.22
N ARG A 116 10.77 -33.14 -4.16
CA ARG A 116 9.50 -32.39 -4.18
C ARG A 116 9.83 -30.92 -4.01
N HIS A 117 10.15 -30.27 -5.14
CA HIS A 117 9.96 -28.84 -5.27
C HIS A 117 8.60 -28.50 -4.67
N ASP A 118 8.63 -27.69 -3.61
CA ASP A 118 7.45 -27.25 -2.90
C ASP A 118 6.71 -26.24 -3.81
N ASP A 119 6.13 -26.76 -4.89
CA ASP A 119 5.47 -26.06 -6.00
C ASP A 119 4.09 -25.52 -5.59
N SER A 120 3.85 -25.41 -4.29
CA SER A 120 2.66 -24.75 -3.80
C SER A 120 2.59 -23.34 -4.37
N ILE A 121 1.47 -23.03 -5.02
CA ILE A 121 1.20 -21.71 -5.60
C ILE A 121 1.41 -20.61 -4.57
N ALA A 122 1.15 -20.87 -3.29
CA ALA A 122 1.42 -19.94 -2.20
C ALA A 122 2.92 -19.60 -2.08
N ILE A 123 3.80 -20.59 -2.21
CA ILE A 123 5.26 -20.40 -2.17
C ILE A 123 5.72 -19.63 -3.41
N GLN A 124 5.18 -19.98 -4.59
CA GLN A 124 5.52 -19.28 -5.83
C GLN A 124 5.08 -17.81 -5.80
N ILE A 125 3.83 -17.52 -5.40
CA ILE A 125 3.33 -16.14 -5.21
C ILE A 125 4.19 -15.38 -4.21
N ARG A 126 4.61 -16.02 -3.11
CA ARG A 126 5.48 -15.39 -2.10
C ARG A 126 6.85 -15.04 -2.68
N ASN A 127 7.45 -15.92 -3.47
CA ASN A 127 8.74 -15.68 -4.10
C ASN A 127 8.64 -14.54 -5.12
N ILE A 128 7.58 -14.52 -5.93
CA ILE A 128 7.31 -13.41 -6.87
C ILE A 128 7.13 -12.10 -6.11
N ARG A 129 6.42 -12.11 -4.99
CA ARG A 129 6.26 -10.93 -4.15
C ARG A 129 7.61 -10.41 -3.64
N PHE A 130 8.53 -11.29 -3.28
CA PHE A 130 9.88 -10.89 -2.91
C PHE A 130 10.62 -10.25 -4.09
N HIS A 131 10.53 -10.81 -5.29
CA HIS A 131 11.10 -10.19 -6.50
C HIS A 131 10.48 -8.82 -6.79
N TYR A 132 9.15 -8.70 -6.68
CA TYR A 132 8.42 -7.45 -6.86
C TYR A 132 8.89 -6.35 -5.89
N LEU A 133 8.96 -6.66 -4.58
CA LEU A 133 9.37 -5.70 -3.55
C LEU A 133 10.80 -5.18 -3.74
N ASN A 134 11.69 -6.01 -4.27
CA ASN A 134 13.07 -5.61 -4.57
C ASN A 134 13.21 -4.91 -5.93
N TRP A 135 12.21 -5.05 -6.80
CA TRP A 135 12.23 -4.47 -8.14
C TRP A 135 11.64 -3.07 -8.16
N THR A 136 10.46 -2.84 -7.56
CA THR A 136 9.70 -1.58 -7.74
C THR A 136 10.47 -0.32 -7.31
N TYR A 137 10.28 0.77 -8.06
CA TYR A 137 10.78 2.10 -7.68
C TYR A 137 10.03 2.72 -6.48
N ASP A 138 8.87 2.18 -6.09
CA ASP A 138 7.98 2.70 -5.05
C ASP A 138 7.76 4.23 -5.18
N TRP A 139 7.37 4.65 -6.37
CA TRP A 139 7.10 6.06 -6.64
C TRP A 139 5.77 6.55 -6.03
N GLY A 140 5.07 5.71 -5.29
CA GLY A 140 3.74 5.99 -4.75
C GLY A 140 2.70 6.01 -5.86
N PRO A 141 1.60 6.78 -5.71
CA PRO A 141 0.49 6.74 -6.66
C PRO A 141 0.88 7.28 -8.05
N ALA A 142 0.27 6.70 -9.09
CA ALA A 142 0.60 6.95 -10.49
C ALA A 142 0.57 8.43 -10.91
N ASN A 143 -0.27 9.26 -10.27
CA ASN A 143 -0.34 10.69 -10.54
C ASN A 143 0.94 11.46 -10.15
N LEU A 144 1.87 10.84 -9.41
CA LEU A 144 3.15 11.43 -9.03
C LEU A 144 4.32 10.98 -9.92
N TRP A 145 4.14 9.95 -10.74
CA TRP A 145 5.22 9.32 -11.50
C TRP A 145 5.85 10.28 -12.51
N GLU A 146 5.04 11.00 -13.27
CA GLU A 146 5.50 12.01 -14.23
C GLU A 146 6.46 13.03 -13.59
N ARG A 147 6.08 13.53 -12.41
CA ARG A 147 6.89 14.53 -11.70
C ARG A 147 8.20 13.94 -11.20
N LYS A 148 8.19 12.69 -10.71
CA LYS A 148 9.39 11.99 -10.22
C LYS A 148 10.33 11.66 -11.37
N PHE A 149 9.81 11.16 -12.48
CA PHE A 149 10.56 10.92 -13.71
C PHE A 149 11.25 12.20 -14.21
N ASN A 150 10.50 13.29 -14.36
CA ASN A 150 11.05 14.56 -14.84
C ASN A 150 12.12 15.12 -13.89
N LYS A 151 11.99 14.90 -12.59
CA LYS A 151 13.03 15.29 -11.62
C LYS A 151 14.32 14.48 -11.82
N LEU A 152 14.23 13.16 -12.01
CA LEU A 152 15.39 12.31 -12.28
C LEU A 152 16.07 12.67 -13.59
N LEU A 153 15.28 12.84 -14.66
CA LEU A 153 15.79 13.22 -15.96
C LEU A 153 16.44 14.60 -15.96
N HIS A 154 15.83 15.57 -15.26
CA HIS A 154 16.43 16.90 -15.10
C HIS A 154 17.77 16.82 -14.37
N GLU A 155 17.88 15.99 -13.33
CA GLU A 155 19.13 15.83 -12.59
C GLU A 155 20.22 15.19 -13.46
N ALA A 156 19.91 14.12 -14.19
CA ALA A 156 20.86 13.49 -15.12
C ALA A 156 21.35 14.50 -16.19
N ARG A 157 20.43 15.25 -16.81
CA ARG A 157 20.75 16.29 -17.80
C ARG A 157 21.64 17.40 -17.25
N ARG A 158 21.54 17.68 -15.94
CA ARG A 158 22.36 18.69 -15.26
C ARG A 158 23.82 18.22 -15.13
N ILE A 159 24.05 16.92 -15.08
CA ILE A 159 25.37 16.31 -14.92
C ILE A 159 26.02 16.16 -16.29
N SER A 160 25.48 15.30 -17.16
CA SER A 160 26.00 15.10 -18.52
C SER A 160 25.02 14.33 -19.41
N GLN A 161 25.34 14.23 -20.71
CA GLN A 161 24.60 13.34 -21.63
C GLN A 161 24.82 11.86 -21.30
N VAL A 162 26.01 11.48 -20.80
CA VAL A 162 26.32 10.11 -20.44
C VAL A 162 25.41 9.64 -19.29
N ASP A 163 25.14 10.49 -18.31
CA ASP A 163 24.22 10.19 -17.20
C ASP A 163 22.77 10.03 -17.69
N VAL A 164 22.37 10.74 -18.75
CA VAL A 164 21.04 10.58 -19.36
C VAL A 164 20.95 9.23 -20.05
N ASP A 165 21.98 8.84 -20.79
CA ASP A 165 22.03 7.56 -21.49
C ASP A 165 22.06 6.39 -20.49
N GLU A 166 22.84 6.50 -19.40
CA GLU A 166 22.88 5.52 -18.31
C GLU A 166 21.53 5.41 -17.60
N LEU A 167 20.88 6.54 -17.29
CA LEU A 167 19.53 6.53 -16.73
C LEU A 167 18.53 5.81 -17.65
N PHE A 168 18.56 6.07 -18.96
CA PHE A 168 17.66 5.40 -19.89
C PHE A 168 17.96 3.90 -20.01
N GLU A 169 19.22 3.50 -19.99
CA GLU A 169 19.61 2.09 -19.96
C GLU A 169 19.11 1.39 -18.67
N GLU A 170 19.23 2.05 -17.52
CA GLU A 170 18.71 1.54 -16.25
C GLU A 170 17.18 1.38 -16.27
N LEU A 171 16.46 2.37 -16.81
CA LEU A 171 15.00 2.33 -16.92
C LEU A 171 14.53 1.24 -17.90
N ASP A 172 15.24 1.00 -19.00
CA ASP A 172 14.91 -0.10 -19.92
C ASP A 172 15.20 -1.46 -19.28
N LYS A 173 16.35 -1.62 -18.60
CA LYS A 173 16.66 -2.82 -17.81
C LYS A 173 15.60 -3.06 -16.74
N HIS A 174 15.15 -2.02 -16.05
CA HIS A 174 14.07 -2.08 -15.07
C HIS A 174 12.76 -2.55 -15.70
N ALA A 175 12.36 -1.96 -16.82
CA ALA A 175 11.16 -2.36 -17.57
C ALA A 175 11.27 -3.79 -18.14
N CYS A 176 12.46 -4.28 -18.46
CA CYS A 176 12.72 -5.66 -18.86
C CYS A 176 12.52 -6.62 -17.68
N LYS A 177 13.15 -6.37 -16.53
CA LYS A 177 12.98 -7.17 -15.31
C LYS A 177 11.51 -7.28 -14.88
N GLY A 178 10.78 -6.16 -14.92
CA GLY A 178 9.33 -6.18 -14.61
C GLY A 178 8.53 -7.08 -15.55
N ARG A 179 8.89 -7.13 -16.86
CA ARG A 179 8.27 -8.09 -17.79
C ARG A 179 8.59 -9.53 -17.46
N ASP A 180 9.78 -9.82 -16.98
CA ASP A 180 10.16 -11.18 -16.59
C ASP A 180 9.40 -11.63 -15.34
N ILE A 181 9.25 -10.75 -14.34
CA ILE A 181 8.38 -11.01 -13.17
C ILE A 181 6.93 -11.26 -13.59
N LEU A 182 6.40 -10.50 -14.56
CA LEU A 182 5.05 -10.74 -15.10
C LEU A 182 4.93 -12.10 -15.80
N LYS A 183 5.98 -12.56 -16.50
CA LYS A 183 5.98 -13.89 -17.11
C LYS A 183 5.94 -14.97 -16.04
N GLU A 184 6.77 -14.85 -15.00
CA GLU A 184 6.75 -15.77 -13.85
C GLU A 184 5.36 -15.84 -13.23
N LEU A 185 4.76 -14.68 -12.93
CA LEU A 185 3.42 -14.59 -12.35
C LEU A 185 2.35 -15.25 -13.22
N LYS A 186 2.45 -15.11 -14.54
CA LYS A 186 1.57 -15.81 -15.48
C LYS A 186 1.70 -17.33 -15.39
N TYR A 187 2.92 -17.86 -15.25
CA TYR A 187 3.14 -19.30 -15.12
C TYR A 187 2.61 -19.85 -13.80
N VAL A 188 2.74 -19.11 -12.70
CA VAL A 188 2.17 -19.48 -11.40
C VAL A 188 0.64 -19.63 -11.49
N GLY A 189 -0.03 -18.70 -12.20
CA GLY A 189 -1.48 -18.76 -12.42
C GLY A 189 -1.95 -19.95 -13.27
N ALA A 190 -1.05 -20.65 -13.97
CA ALA A 190 -1.36 -21.85 -14.73
C ALA A 190 -1.28 -23.15 -13.90
N GLY A 191 -0.78 -23.08 -12.67
CA GLY A 191 -0.64 -24.22 -11.78
C GLY A 191 -1.97 -24.75 -11.23
N ALA A 192 -2.00 -26.04 -10.87
CA ALA A 192 -3.16 -26.63 -10.21
C ALA A 192 -3.31 -26.09 -8.78
N CYS A 193 -4.46 -25.49 -8.49
CA CYS A 193 -4.78 -24.98 -7.16
C CYS A 193 -5.44 -26.07 -6.32
N THR A 194 -4.68 -26.67 -5.41
CA THR A 194 -5.23 -27.58 -4.39
C THR A 194 -5.27 -26.85 -3.05
N GLY A 195 -6.45 -26.41 -2.61
CA GLY A 195 -6.59 -25.68 -1.35
C GLY A 195 -8.01 -25.24 -1.07
N GLU A 196 -8.23 -24.68 0.12
CA GLU A 196 -9.50 -24.07 0.48
C GLU A 196 -9.80 -22.84 -0.40
N TYR A 197 -11.06 -22.69 -0.81
CA TYR A 197 -11.50 -21.60 -1.69
C TYR A 197 -11.08 -20.21 -1.21
N GLY A 198 -11.13 -19.96 0.11
CA GLY A 198 -10.75 -18.68 0.70
C GLY A 198 -9.26 -18.34 0.49
N ILE A 199 -8.38 -19.34 0.64
CA ILE A 199 -6.94 -19.18 0.42
C ILE A 199 -6.65 -18.89 -1.06
N PHE A 200 -7.37 -19.57 -1.96
CA PHE A 200 -7.22 -19.33 -3.39
C PHE A 200 -7.62 -17.89 -3.78
N ILE A 201 -8.75 -17.39 -3.28
CA ILE A 201 -9.17 -16.00 -3.55
C ILE A 201 -8.13 -15.01 -3.05
N ASP A 202 -7.60 -15.21 -1.85
CA ASP A 202 -6.58 -14.32 -1.29
C ASP A 202 -5.30 -14.31 -2.15
N LEU A 203 -4.80 -15.49 -2.53
CA LEU A 203 -3.62 -15.62 -3.42
C LEU A 203 -3.87 -14.98 -4.79
N PHE A 204 -5.06 -15.17 -5.36
CA PHE A 204 -5.44 -14.55 -6.62
C PHE A 204 -5.45 -13.03 -6.52
N MET A 205 -6.05 -12.46 -5.46
CA MET A 205 -6.09 -11.02 -5.25
C MET A 205 -4.69 -10.44 -5.10
N GLN A 206 -3.82 -11.09 -4.31
CA GLN A 206 -2.41 -10.69 -4.18
C GLN A 206 -1.68 -10.72 -5.52
N GLY A 207 -1.85 -11.80 -6.30
CA GLY A 207 -1.26 -11.90 -7.64
C GLY A 207 -1.78 -10.82 -8.59
N PHE A 208 -3.09 -10.56 -8.57
CA PHE A 208 -3.71 -9.55 -9.42
C PHE A 208 -3.23 -8.13 -9.10
N GLU A 209 -3.17 -7.76 -7.80
CA GLU A 209 -2.65 -6.47 -7.36
C GLU A 209 -1.21 -6.25 -7.83
N MET A 210 -0.33 -7.24 -7.62
CA MET A 210 1.04 -7.20 -8.13
C MET A 210 1.09 -7.07 -9.65
N ALA A 211 0.25 -7.81 -10.39
CA ALA A 211 0.22 -7.73 -11.84
C ALA A 211 -0.16 -6.32 -12.33
N VAL A 212 -1.13 -5.66 -11.69
CA VAL A 212 -1.56 -4.30 -12.00
C VAL A 212 -0.42 -3.31 -11.74
N ASP A 213 0.22 -3.40 -10.59
CA ASP A 213 1.33 -2.52 -10.20
C ASP A 213 2.51 -2.67 -11.17
N ILE A 214 2.98 -3.89 -11.40
CA ILE A 214 4.11 -4.15 -12.31
C ILE A 214 3.77 -3.72 -13.74
N THR A 215 2.58 -4.04 -14.24
CA THR A 215 2.18 -3.68 -15.60
C THR A 215 2.11 -2.17 -15.78
N SER A 216 1.55 -1.45 -14.81
CA SER A 216 1.42 0.00 -14.88
C SER A 216 2.80 0.68 -14.85
N GLU A 217 3.69 0.25 -13.97
CA GLU A 217 5.06 0.78 -13.85
C GLU A 217 5.90 0.48 -15.11
N VAL A 218 5.89 -0.76 -15.61
CA VAL A 218 6.55 -1.14 -16.88
C VAL A 218 6.03 -0.32 -18.05
N LYS A 219 4.71 -0.14 -18.15
CA LYS A 219 4.09 0.63 -19.23
C LYS A 219 4.48 2.10 -19.16
N PHE A 220 4.51 2.68 -17.97
CA PHE A 220 4.94 4.05 -17.77
C PHE A 220 6.37 4.26 -18.29
N PHE A 221 7.33 3.43 -17.87
CA PHE A 221 8.72 3.57 -18.30
C PHE A 221 8.90 3.37 -19.80
N LYS A 222 8.23 2.37 -20.40
CA LYS A 222 8.28 2.17 -21.85
C LYS A 222 7.79 3.39 -22.63
N VAL A 223 6.66 3.96 -22.22
CA VAL A 223 6.12 5.16 -22.87
C VAL A 223 7.08 6.33 -22.72
N LYS A 224 7.69 6.51 -21.55
CA LYS A 224 8.63 7.61 -21.32
C LYS A 224 9.93 7.48 -22.11
N LEU A 225 10.46 6.27 -22.23
CA LEU A 225 11.63 5.99 -23.05
C LEU A 225 11.35 6.28 -24.53
N ASP A 226 10.19 5.85 -25.04
CA ASP A 226 9.76 6.13 -26.42
C ASP A 226 9.52 7.63 -26.68
N GLU A 227 8.97 8.37 -25.72
CA GLU A 227 8.80 9.83 -25.81
C GLU A 227 10.13 10.58 -25.84
N CYS A 228 11.14 10.12 -25.08
CA CYS A 228 12.41 10.84 -24.91
C CYS A 228 13.46 10.46 -25.96
N ALA A 229 13.42 9.23 -26.45
CA ALA A 229 14.30 8.69 -27.47
C ALA A 229 13.45 7.93 -28.49
N PRO A 230 12.61 8.66 -29.27
CA PRO A 230 11.81 8.01 -30.29
C PRO A 230 12.76 7.25 -31.21
N CYS A 231 12.50 5.95 -31.39
CA CYS A 231 13.20 5.18 -32.41
C CYS A 231 13.03 5.94 -33.73
N LEU A 232 14.09 6.63 -34.17
CA LEU A 232 14.08 7.24 -35.49
C LEU A 232 13.70 6.11 -36.45
N PRO A 233 12.63 6.27 -37.26
CA PRO A 233 12.32 5.26 -38.25
C PRO A 233 13.60 5.07 -39.04
N THR A 234 14.14 3.85 -39.01
CA THR A 234 15.25 3.45 -39.87
C THR A 234 14.72 3.67 -41.28
N VAL A 235 14.98 4.86 -41.84
CA VAL A 235 14.65 5.17 -43.21
C VAL A 235 15.38 4.11 -44.00
N ILE A 236 14.60 3.24 -44.63
CA ILE A 236 15.06 2.26 -45.61
C ILE A 236 15.50 3.10 -46.82
N GLU A 237 16.65 3.80 -46.71
CA GLU A 237 17.25 4.52 -47.84
C GLU A 237 17.83 3.56 -48.88
N SER A 238 17.74 2.24 -48.65
CA SER A 238 18.16 1.21 -49.60
C SER A 238 17.14 0.90 -50.72
N GLU A 239 15.92 1.46 -50.71
CA GLU A 239 14.88 1.10 -51.70
C GLU A 239 14.59 2.16 -52.78
N ILE A 240 15.40 3.24 -52.88
CA ILE A 240 15.24 4.29 -53.92
C ILE A 240 16.42 4.32 -54.93
N ARG A 241 17.37 3.38 -54.88
CA ARG A 241 18.52 3.34 -55.84
C ARG A 241 18.48 2.26 -56.93
N PHE A 242 17.37 1.53 -57.10
CA PHE A 242 17.27 0.51 -58.16
C PHE A 242 15.94 0.59 -58.94
N MET A 243 15.60 1.75 -59.52
CA MET A 243 14.63 1.83 -60.64
C MET A 243 15.00 2.91 -61.65
N SER A 244 16.28 2.99 -62.01
CA SER A 244 16.73 3.65 -63.23
C SER A 244 17.68 2.71 -63.95
N ASP A 245 17.13 1.88 -64.83
CA ASP A 245 17.71 1.42 -66.10
C ASP A 245 16.64 0.70 -66.93
#